data_AF-A0A382V0B2-F1
#
_entry.id   AF-A0A382V0B2-F1
#
_cell.length_a   1.000
_cell.length_b   1.000
_cell.length_c   1.000
_cell.angle_alpha   90.00
_cell.angle_beta   90.00
_cell.angle_gamma   90.00
#
_symmetry.space_group_name_H-M   'P 1'
#
loop_
_entity.id
_entity.type
_entity.pdbx_description
1 polymer ?
#
loop_
_entity_poly.entity_id
_entity_poly.type
_entity_poly.pdbx_seq_one_letter_code
_entity_poly.pdbx_strand_id
1 'polypeptide(L)'
;MFKPEVPMHVGTQQFNTSAEDMEYLARHGVFNKNENFITFHRTYGWDVDELVHKKETCASYGIEMEMVALPCAQMDVNGGPVPNYMLGNREEGDREIDLVCNMIGQAAEAGIPAIKYYLCEMENQRTESTPPGRGGSIYSTWNLEEARDSEPMYETPVTAEMNWERITYFLERVIPVATEYKVRMACHPCDPWLPPGFLGVDRVLGGAEGFKRFVEICPSPYHGVNLCLGCMAESSEDPRNEVPEIIRYFGERKKIFLCHFRNIIGGKNKFQE
;
A
#
# COMPACT_ATOMS: atom_id res chain seq x y z
N MET A 1 11.32 6.11 30.39
CA MET A 1 10.75 7.14 29.50
C MET A 1 9.23 7.03 29.63
N PHE A 2 8.52 8.11 29.95
CA PHE A 2 7.06 8.09 30.12
C PHE A 2 6.42 8.09 28.72
N LYS A 3 5.85 6.97 28.27
CA LYS A 3 5.08 6.88 27.01
C LYS A 3 3.64 7.26 27.38
N PRO A 4 3.16 8.49 27.12
CA PRO A 4 1.79 8.87 27.47
C PRO A 4 0.81 7.93 26.75
N GLU A 5 -0.28 7.58 27.42
CA GLU A 5 -1.35 6.78 26.82
C GLU A 5 -2.09 7.65 25.79
N VAL A 6 -1.64 7.60 24.54
CA VAL A 6 -2.26 8.32 23.43
C VAL A 6 -3.45 7.49 22.91
N PRO A 7 -4.63 8.09 22.72
CA PRO A 7 -5.82 7.38 22.25
C PRO A 7 -5.70 6.87 20.80
N MET A 8 -4.65 7.23 20.08
CA MET A 8 -4.37 6.80 18.71
C MET A 8 -2.93 6.32 18.57
N HIS A 9 -2.74 5.15 17.96
CA HIS A 9 -1.44 4.62 17.59
C HIS A 9 -0.92 5.33 16.34
N VAL A 10 -0.27 6.47 16.55
CA VAL A 10 0.25 7.33 15.46
C VAL A 10 1.58 6.79 14.97
N GLY A 11 1.72 6.67 13.65
CA GLY A 11 2.98 6.36 13.01
C GLY A 11 3.17 7.11 11.69
N THR A 12 4.35 6.94 11.11
CA THR A 12 4.68 7.46 9.78
C THR A 12 5.06 6.33 8.84
N GLN A 13 4.93 6.58 7.54
CA GLN A 13 5.51 5.74 6.49
C GLN A 13 6.50 6.53 5.62
N GLN A 14 6.75 7.79 5.96
CA GLN A 14 7.80 8.60 5.39
C GLN A 14 9.01 8.58 6.35
N PHE A 15 10.15 9.12 5.89
CA PHE A 15 11.44 9.13 6.61
C PHE A 15 12.21 7.80 6.57
N ASN A 16 13.55 7.89 6.61
CA ASN A 16 14.46 6.76 6.71
C ASN A 16 14.79 6.46 8.18
N THR A 17 15.87 5.71 8.43
CA THR A 17 16.45 5.47 9.76
C THR A 17 17.68 6.35 10.03
N SER A 18 17.81 7.50 9.35
CA SER A 18 18.90 8.44 9.63
C SER A 18 18.73 9.08 11.01
N ALA A 19 19.82 9.54 11.64
CA ALA A 19 19.74 10.23 12.93
C ALA A 19 18.84 11.47 12.84
N GLU A 20 18.97 12.26 11.78
CA GLU A 20 18.14 13.46 11.54
C GLU A 20 16.65 13.12 11.48
N ASP A 21 16.28 12.07 10.74
CA ASP A 21 14.90 11.61 10.64
C ASP A 21 14.36 11.11 11.98
N MET A 22 15.14 10.32 12.73
CA MET A 22 14.70 9.77 14.02
C MET A 22 14.55 10.87 15.07
N GLU A 23 15.47 11.83 15.12
CA GLU A 23 15.36 13.00 15.98
C GLU A 23 14.13 13.85 15.62
N TYR A 24 13.88 14.04 14.31
CA TYR A 24 12.70 14.75 13.84
C TYR A 24 11.41 14.07 14.31
N LEU A 25 11.27 12.76 14.12
CA LEU A 25 10.08 12.02 14.54
C LEU A 25 9.87 12.06 16.06
N ALA A 26 10.93 11.80 16.84
CA ALA A 26 10.85 11.81 18.30
C ALA A 26 10.43 13.19 18.84
N ARG A 27 10.95 14.28 18.28
CA ARG A 27 10.59 15.65 18.66
C ARG A 27 9.15 16.02 18.34
N HIS A 28 8.55 15.36 17.35
CA HIS A 28 7.14 15.57 16.96
C HIS A 28 6.18 14.53 17.57
N GLY A 29 6.66 13.69 18.49
CA GLY A 29 5.82 12.71 19.19
C GLY A 29 5.39 11.52 18.32
N VAL A 30 6.12 11.23 17.23
CA VAL A 30 5.87 10.06 16.37
C VAL A 30 6.81 8.94 16.80
N PHE A 31 6.25 7.89 17.41
CA PHE A 31 7.02 6.80 18.02
C PHE A 31 6.81 5.46 17.34
N ASN A 32 6.15 5.44 16.18
CA ASN A 32 5.92 4.22 15.40
C ASN A 32 6.17 4.52 13.93
N LYS A 33 6.71 3.57 13.18
CA LYS A 33 6.89 3.73 11.73
C LYS A 33 6.80 2.44 10.94
N ASN A 34 6.42 2.64 9.69
CA ASN A 34 6.65 1.72 8.59
C ASN A 34 7.95 2.14 7.86
N GLU A 35 8.82 1.20 7.54
CA GLU A 35 10.00 1.43 6.69
C GLU A 35 9.72 1.07 5.22
N ASN A 36 10.05 1.98 4.28
CA ASN A 36 9.94 1.72 2.84
C ASN A 36 11.29 1.40 2.20
N PHE A 37 12.38 1.77 2.86
CA PHE A 37 13.72 1.76 2.30
C PHE A 37 14.50 0.60 2.92
N ILE A 38 14.18 -0.61 2.46
CA ILE A 38 14.93 -1.85 2.71
C ILE A 38 15.59 -2.28 1.41
N THR A 39 16.84 -2.73 1.47
CA THR A 39 17.55 -3.21 0.28
C THR A 39 16.87 -4.48 -0.24
N PHE A 40 16.51 -4.48 -1.52
CA PHE A 40 15.91 -5.63 -2.18
C PHE A 40 16.95 -6.42 -2.97
N HIS A 41 17.05 -7.71 -2.67
CA HIS A 41 17.92 -8.67 -3.36
C HIS A 41 17.09 -9.63 -4.19
N ARG A 42 17.24 -9.58 -5.51
CA ARG A 42 16.47 -10.41 -6.46
C ARG A 42 16.62 -11.92 -6.27
N THR A 43 17.64 -12.38 -5.55
CA THR A 43 17.89 -13.80 -5.32
C THR A 43 17.24 -14.33 -4.05
N TYR A 44 16.93 -13.48 -3.06
CA TYR A 44 16.43 -13.97 -1.76
C TYR A 44 15.47 -13.03 -1.02
N GLY A 45 15.22 -11.81 -1.48
CA GLY A 45 14.35 -10.86 -0.82
C GLY A 45 15.12 -9.85 0.02
N TRP A 46 14.87 -9.81 1.33
CA TRP A 46 15.51 -8.90 2.27
C TRP A 46 16.61 -9.58 3.08
N ASP A 47 17.59 -8.78 3.49
CA ASP A 47 18.56 -9.19 4.49
C ASP A 47 17.99 -8.99 5.90
N VAL A 48 17.95 -10.06 6.69
CA VAL A 48 17.42 -10.04 8.07
C VAL A 48 18.27 -9.15 8.97
N ASP A 49 19.59 -9.13 8.79
CA ASP A 49 20.48 -8.29 9.58
C ASP A 49 20.23 -6.80 9.30
N GLU A 50 19.93 -6.44 8.05
CA GLU A 50 19.51 -5.06 7.71
C GLU A 50 18.19 -4.70 8.41
N LEU A 51 17.19 -5.58 8.36
CA LEU A 51 15.90 -5.37 9.02
C LEU A 51 16.07 -5.18 10.53
N VAL A 52 16.84 -6.04 11.18
CA VAL A 52 17.15 -5.95 12.61
C VAL A 52 17.91 -4.67 12.92
N HIS A 53 18.96 -4.34 12.16
CA HIS A 53 19.76 -3.14 12.39
C HIS A 53 18.92 -1.85 12.28
N LYS A 54 18.05 -1.75 11.27
CA LYS A 54 17.13 -0.62 11.12
C LYS A 54 16.14 -0.53 12.27
N LYS A 55 15.61 -1.66 12.74
CA LYS A 55 14.71 -1.73 13.89
C LYS A 55 15.40 -1.29 15.18
N GLU A 56 16.62 -1.76 15.44
CA GLU A 56 17.44 -1.35 16.58
C GLU A 56 17.79 0.14 16.54
N THR A 57 18.10 0.65 15.33
CA THR A 57 18.34 2.07 15.12
C THR A 57 17.12 2.88 15.53
N CYS A 58 15.91 2.53 15.06
CA CYS A 58 14.67 3.20 15.48
C CYS A 58 14.47 3.12 17.00
N ALA A 59 14.68 1.93 17.58
CA ALA A 59 14.48 1.68 19.01
C ALA A 59 15.42 2.53 19.88
N SER A 60 16.64 2.83 19.41
CA SER A 60 17.58 3.71 20.12
C SER A 60 17.06 5.15 20.32
N TYR A 61 16.11 5.59 19.49
CA TYR A 61 15.40 6.87 19.62
C TYR A 61 14.01 6.74 20.27
N GLY A 62 13.66 5.55 20.76
CA GLY A 62 12.33 5.25 21.32
C GLY A 62 11.23 5.13 20.26
N ILE A 63 11.58 4.83 19.01
CA ILE A 63 10.66 4.65 17.87
C ILE A 63 10.57 3.17 17.54
N GLU A 64 9.36 2.64 17.41
CA GLU A 64 9.10 1.25 17.02
C GLU A 64 8.94 1.14 15.50
N MET A 65 9.74 0.29 14.86
CA MET A 65 9.58 -0.07 13.46
C MET A 65 8.67 -1.31 13.36
N GLU A 66 7.41 -1.10 13.01
CA GLU A 66 6.35 -2.11 13.14
C GLU A 66 5.90 -2.73 11.81
N MET A 67 6.32 -2.12 10.71
CA MET A 67 5.90 -2.53 9.37
C MET A 67 6.99 -2.21 8.35
N VAL A 68 7.02 -2.99 7.27
CA VAL A 68 7.86 -2.74 6.09
C VAL A 68 7.02 -2.78 4.81
N ALA A 69 7.51 -2.16 3.75
CA ALA A 69 6.84 -2.15 2.44
C ALA A 69 7.45 -3.18 1.48
N LEU A 70 6.62 -4.01 0.84
CA LEU A 70 7.11 -4.81 -0.29
C LEU A 70 7.64 -3.89 -1.40
N PRO A 71 8.77 -4.23 -2.05
CA PRO A 71 9.35 -3.46 -3.13
C PRO A 71 8.64 -3.77 -4.47
N CYS A 72 7.31 -3.63 -4.51
CA CYS A 72 6.48 -4.02 -5.68
C CYS A 72 7.00 -3.42 -7.00
N ALA A 73 7.37 -2.15 -7.03
CA ALA A 73 7.92 -1.48 -8.23
C ALA A 73 9.32 -1.98 -8.67
N GLN A 74 9.97 -2.83 -7.88
CA GLN A 74 11.28 -3.42 -8.21
C GLN A 74 11.18 -4.91 -8.55
N MET A 75 9.98 -5.51 -8.44
CA MET A 75 9.80 -6.94 -8.64
C MET A 75 10.07 -7.36 -10.07
N ASP A 76 9.55 -6.62 -11.05
CA ASP A 76 9.70 -6.97 -12.45
C ASP A 76 11.18 -7.11 -12.83
N VAL A 77 11.53 -8.28 -13.33
CA VAL A 77 12.88 -8.63 -13.80
C VAL A 77 13.32 -7.77 -14.98
N ASN A 78 12.37 -7.26 -15.76
CA ASN A 78 12.62 -6.36 -16.89
C ASN A 78 12.69 -4.88 -16.48
N GLY A 79 12.50 -4.57 -15.20
CA GLY A 79 12.58 -3.22 -14.66
C GLY A 79 11.33 -2.36 -14.85
N GLY A 80 10.20 -2.96 -15.23
CA GLY A 80 8.91 -2.28 -15.27
C GLY A 80 8.34 -1.98 -13.88
N PRO A 81 7.39 -1.04 -13.77
CA PRO A 81 6.83 -0.61 -12.48
C PRO A 81 5.77 -1.58 -11.93
N VAL A 82 5.34 -2.55 -12.73
CA VAL A 82 4.27 -3.51 -12.41
C VAL A 82 4.88 -4.92 -12.33
N PRO A 83 4.73 -5.63 -11.20
CA PRO A 83 5.19 -7.01 -11.04
C PRO A 83 4.60 -7.97 -12.08
N ASN A 84 5.37 -8.98 -12.48
CA ASN A 84 4.93 -10.03 -13.40
C ASN A 84 3.69 -10.79 -12.90
N TYR A 85 3.52 -10.98 -11.59
CA TYR A 85 2.29 -11.57 -11.04
C TYR A 85 1.02 -10.72 -11.31
N MET A 86 1.16 -9.41 -11.51
CA MET A 86 0.07 -8.51 -11.93
C MET A 86 -0.02 -8.34 -13.45
N LEU A 87 1.02 -8.71 -14.20
CA LEU A 87 0.99 -8.75 -15.67
C LEU A 87 0.44 -10.07 -16.22
N GLY A 88 0.28 -11.09 -15.36
CA GLY A 88 -0.18 -12.43 -15.76
C GLY A 88 0.93 -13.29 -16.38
N ASN A 89 2.19 -12.86 -16.31
CA ASN A 89 3.33 -13.70 -16.65
C ASN A 89 3.56 -14.69 -15.50
N ARG A 90 3.04 -15.92 -15.64
CA ARG A 90 3.08 -16.94 -14.59
C ARG A 90 4.50 -17.39 -14.24
N GLU A 91 5.39 -17.48 -15.23
CA GLU A 91 6.74 -18.01 -15.00
C GLU A 91 7.57 -17.08 -14.11
N GLU A 92 7.61 -15.78 -14.44
CA GLU A 92 8.27 -14.78 -13.59
C GLU A 92 7.44 -14.45 -12.35
N GLY A 93 6.12 -14.44 -12.48
CA GLY A 93 5.21 -14.14 -11.37
C GLY A 93 5.33 -15.14 -10.22
N ASP A 94 5.55 -16.43 -10.50
CA ASP A 94 5.80 -17.43 -9.47
C ASP A 94 7.12 -17.16 -8.74
N ARG A 95 8.18 -16.80 -9.46
CA ARG A 95 9.47 -16.41 -8.86
C ARG A 95 9.35 -15.18 -7.97
N GLU A 96 8.59 -14.18 -8.40
CA GLU A 96 8.31 -12.98 -7.60
C GLU A 96 7.47 -13.31 -6.35
N ILE A 97 6.47 -14.20 -6.47
CA ILE A 97 5.66 -14.67 -5.33
C ILE A 97 6.53 -15.42 -4.32
N ASP A 98 7.45 -16.27 -4.77
CA ASP A 98 8.40 -16.97 -3.89
C ASP A 98 9.27 -15.96 -3.10
N LEU A 99 9.72 -14.88 -3.75
CA LEU A 99 10.45 -13.79 -3.07
C LEU A 99 9.58 -13.09 -2.03
N VAL A 100 8.29 -12.86 -2.32
CA VAL A 100 7.34 -12.29 -1.34
C VAL A 100 7.18 -13.21 -0.13
N CYS A 101 7.04 -14.52 -0.36
CA CYS A 101 6.95 -15.52 0.71
C CYS A 101 8.22 -15.56 1.57
N ASN A 102 9.40 -15.46 0.95
CA ASN A 102 10.67 -15.36 1.68
C ASN A 102 10.73 -14.10 2.54
N MET A 103 10.33 -12.95 1.99
CA MET A 103 10.31 -11.67 2.72
C MET A 103 9.33 -11.64 3.89
N ILE A 104 8.23 -12.40 3.81
CA ILE A 104 7.34 -12.64 4.96
C ILE A 104 8.09 -13.36 6.09
N GLY A 105 8.81 -14.43 5.77
CA GLY A 105 9.63 -15.17 6.74
C GLY A 105 10.72 -14.29 7.35
N GLN A 106 11.44 -13.52 6.51
CA GLN A 106 12.51 -12.61 6.94
C GLN A 106 11.99 -11.48 7.83
N ALA A 107 10.84 -10.90 7.52
CA ALA A 107 10.19 -9.92 8.38
C ALA A 107 9.81 -10.54 9.74
N ALA A 108 9.27 -11.77 9.74
CA ALA A 108 8.93 -12.48 10.96
C ALA A 108 10.17 -12.78 11.82
N GLU A 109 11.27 -13.21 11.20
CA GLU A 109 12.55 -13.47 11.84
C GLU A 109 13.14 -12.21 12.50
N ALA A 110 13.06 -11.06 11.81
CA ALA A 110 13.43 -9.75 12.37
C ALA A 110 12.42 -9.24 13.44
N GLY A 111 11.33 -9.98 13.68
CA GLY A 111 10.26 -9.62 14.61
C GLY A 111 9.44 -8.40 14.15
N ILE A 112 9.27 -8.22 12.85
CA ILE A 112 8.44 -7.17 12.24
C ILE A 112 7.05 -7.78 11.96
N PRO A 113 5.98 -7.32 12.63
CA PRO A 113 4.70 -8.04 12.64
C PRO A 113 3.80 -7.74 11.44
N ALA A 114 4.21 -6.90 10.49
CA ALA A 114 3.36 -6.49 9.39
C ALA A 114 4.13 -6.05 8.14
N ILE A 115 3.48 -6.21 6.98
CA ILE A 115 3.98 -5.81 5.68
C ILE A 115 2.86 -5.08 4.94
N LYS A 116 3.15 -3.91 4.37
CA LYS A 116 2.25 -3.24 3.42
C LYS A 116 2.67 -3.51 1.98
N TYR A 117 1.69 -3.49 1.09
CA TYR A 117 1.87 -3.75 -0.34
C TYR A 117 0.70 -3.19 -1.15
N TYR A 118 0.74 -3.34 -2.47
CA TYR A 118 -0.37 -3.03 -3.37
C TYR A 118 -0.43 -4.06 -4.50
N LEU A 119 -1.62 -4.27 -5.07
CA LEU A 119 -1.84 -5.12 -6.23
C LEU A 119 -2.51 -4.29 -7.32
N CYS A 120 -1.70 -3.49 -8.02
CA CYS A 120 -2.17 -2.66 -9.12
C CYS A 120 -1.35 -2.98 -10.37
N GLU A 121 -2.06 -3.00 -11.49
CA GLU A 121 -1.58 -3.25 -12.84
C GLU A 121 -1.16 -1.96 -13.57
N MET A 122 -1.09 -0.85 -12.82
CA MET A 122 -0.72 0.48 -13.28
C MET A 122 -0.20 1.28 -12.09
N GLU A 123 0.78 2.14 -12.35
CA GLU A 123 1.32 3.09 -11.37
C GLU A 123 0.29 4.16 -10.96
N ASN A 124 0.61 4.93 -9.91
CA ASN A 124 -0.28 5.99 -9.45
C ASN A 124 -0.46 7.06 -10.53
N GLN A 125 -1.71 7.44 -10.78
CA GLN A 125 -2.02 8.45 -11.80
C GLN A 125 -2.18 9.82 -11.16
N ARG A 126 -1.51 10.83 -11.72
CA ARG A 126 -1.58 12.24 -11.30
C ARG A 126 -1.50 13.13 -12.55
N THR A 127 -2.12 14.29 -12.47
CA THR A 127 -1.98 15.36 -13.48
C THR A 127 -1.14 16.50 -12.90
N GLU A 128 -0.99 17.58 -13.67
CA GLU A 128 -0.20 18.74 -13.25
C GLU A 128 -0.68 19.25 -11.88
N SER A 129 0.26 19.54 -10.98
CA SER A 129 -0.01 19.96 -9.59
C SER A 129 -0.53 21.39 -9.50
N THR A 130 -1.75 21.61 -10.01
CA THR A 130 -2.39 22.92 -10.11
C THR A 130 -3.88 22.85 -9.73
N PRO A 131 -4.43 23.92 -9.11
CA PRO A 131 -3.76 25.14 -8.66
C PRO A 131 -2.88 24.93 -7.41
N PRO A 132 -1.99 25.89 -7.06
CA PRO A 132 -1.25 25.84 -5.80
C PRO A 132 -2.17 25.81 -4.58
N GLY A 133 -1.72 25.11 -3.54
CA GLY A 133 -2.36 25.04 -2.25
C GLY A 133 -2.16 26.29 -1.39
N ARG A 134 -2.64 26.22 -0.15
CA ARG A 134 -2.58 27.34 0.80
C ARG A 134 -1.14 27.76 1.06
N GLY A 135 -0.84 29.05 0.90
CA GLY A 135 0.50 29.59 1.11
C GLY A 135 1.49 29.22 0.01
N GLY A 136 1.01 28.81 -1.17
CA GLY A 136 1.86 28.44 -2.30
C GLY A 136 2.44 27.03 -2.20
N SER A 137 1.88 26.18 -1.32
CA SER A 137 2.25 24.76 -1.26
C SER A 137 1.89 24.04 -2.55
N ILE A 138 2.63 23.00 -2.91
CA ILE A 138 2.31 22.14 -4.05
C ILE A 138 1.45 20.99 -3.53
N TYR A 139 0.31 20.77 -4.18
CA TYR A 139 -0.57 19.63 -3.92
C TYR A 139 -0.52 18.66 -5.09
N SER A 140 -0.48 17.39 -4.75
CA SER A 140 -0.67 16.32 -5.74
C SER A 140 -2.08 16.44 -6.30
N THR A 141 -2.23 16.44 -7.62
CA THR A 141 -3.50 16.71 -8.30
C THR A 141 -3.87 15.56 -9.23
N TRP A 142 -5.16 15.28 -9.34
CA TRP A 142 -5.72 14.41 -10.36
C TRP A 142 -6.88 15.12 -11.05
N ASN A 143 -6.88 15.11 -12.38
CA ASN A 143 -8.00 15.55 -13.21
C ASN A 143 -8.18 14.58 -14.39
N LEU A 144 -9.24 13.77 -14.34
CA LEU A 144 -9.52 12.79 -15.38
C LEU A 144 -9.66 13.43 -16.76
N GLU A 145 -10.22 14.64 -16.86
CA GLU A 145 -10.42 15.29 -18.16
C GLU A 145 -9.09 15.62 -18.85
N GLU A 146 -8.07 15.98 -18.09
CA GLU A 146 -6.72 16.26 -18.60
C GLU A 146 -5.95 14.98 -18.96
N ALA A 147 -6.33 13.85 -18.39
CA ALA A 147 -5.65 12.57 -18.59
C ALA A 147 -6.25 11.71 -19.73
N ARG A 148 -7.39 12.11 -20.30
CA ARG A 148 -8.19 11.30 -21.24
C ARG A 148 -7.56 11.06 -22.61
N ASP A 149 -6.64 11.91 -23.06
CA ASP A 149 -6.09 11.86 -24.42
C ASP A 149 -4.86 10.93 -24.55
N SER A 150 -4.70 9.99 -23.62
CA SER A 150 -3.55 9.08 -23.58
C SER A 150 -3.83 7.75 -24.30
N GLU A 151 -2.80 7.18 -24.91
CA GLU A 151 -2.87 5.86 -25.55
C GLU A 151 -3.11 4.74 -24.52
N PRO A 152 -3.72 3.61 -24.92
CA PRO A 152 -3.83 2.45 -24.04
C PRO A 152 -2.48 2.01 -23.48
N MET A 153 -2.46 1.61 -22.21
CA MET A 153 -1.21 1.21 -21.54
C MET A 153 -0.66 -0.12 -22.07
N TYR A 154 -1.54 -1.01 -22.51
CA TYR A 154 -1.20 -2.35 -22.98
C TYR A 154 -1.83 -2.61 -24.35
N GLU A 155 -1.20 -3.47 -25.16
CA GLU A 155 -1.74 -3.89 -26.46
C GLU A 155 -3.10 -4.58 -26.32
N THR A 156 -3.27 -5.38 -25.26
CA THR A 156 -4.53 -6.05 -24.92
C THR A 156 -5.14 -5.41 -23.69
N PRO A 157 -6.42 -5.00 -23.72
CA PRO A 157 -7.10 -4.47 -22.55
C PRO A 157 -7.03 -5.41 -21.35
N VAL A 158 -6.82 -4.86 -20.17
CA VAL A 158 -6.79 -5.60 -18.90
C VAL A 158 -8.14 -5.46 -18.23
N THR A 159 -8.95 -6.51 -18.29
CA THR A 159 -10.31 -6.50 -17.74
C THR A 159 -10.34 -6.74 -16.24
N ALA A 160 -11.46 -6.40 -15.61
CA ALA A 160 -11.69 -6.67 -14.18
C ALA A 160 -11.53 -8.17 -13.84
N GLU A 161 -12.00 -9.07 -14.71
CA GLU A 161 -11.88 -10.52 -14.53
C GLU A 161 -10.41 -10.97 -14.50
N MET A 162 -9.59 -10.46 -15.42
CA MET A 162 -8.16 -10.75 -15.46
C MET A 162 -7.46 -10.26 -14.20
N ASN A 163 -7.78 -9.04 -13.75
CA ASN A 163 -7.23 -8.50 -12.51
C ASN A 163 -7.65 -9.31 -11.28
N TRP A 164 -8.91 -9.75 -11.21
CA TRP A 164 -9.36 -10.62 -10.12
C TRP A 164 -8.70 -12.01 -10.15
N GLU A 165 -8.48 -12.58 -11.32
CA GLU A 165 -7.73 -13.85 -11.46
C GLU A 165 -6.29 -13.70 -10.93
N ARG A 166 -5.60 -12.63 -11.32
CA ARG A 166 -4.23 -12.34 -10.90
C ARG A 166 -4.14 -12.09 -9.39
N ILE A 167 -5.03 -11.26 -8.84
CA ILE A 167 -5.13 -10.99 -7.40
C ILE A 167 -5.38 -12.28 -6.63
N THR A 168 -6.35 -13.09 -7.08
CA THR A 168 -6.69 -14.36 -6.41
C THR A 168 -5.48 -15.29 -6.39
N TYR A 169 -4.81 -15.41 -7.53
CA TYR A 169 -3.62 -16.25 -7.67
C TYR A 169 -2.50 -15.87 -6.70
N PHE A 170 -2.23 -14.57 -6.55
CA PHE A 170 -1.26 -14.04 -5.60
C PHE A 170 -1.68 -14.34 -4.15
N LEU A 171 -2.92 -14.03 -3.80
CA LEU A 171 -3.42 -14.18 -2.42
C LEU A 171 -3.42 -15.63 -1.95
N GLU A 172 -3.82 -16.58 -2.79
CA GLU A 172 -3.85 -18.00 -2.46
C GLU A 172 -2.47 -18.58 -2.13
N ARG A 173 -1.39 -17.93 -2.57
CA ARG A 173 0.00 -18.34 -2.30
C ARG A 173 0.61 -17.57 -1.13
N VAL A 174 0.35 -16.28 -1.05
CA VAL A 174 1.01 -15.37 -0.09
C VAL A 174 0.33 -15.37 1.28
N ILE A 175 -1.01 -15.38 1.32
CA ILE A 175 -1.76 -15.26 2.58
C ILE A 175 -1.57 -16.47 3.51
N PRO A 176 -1.48 -17.73 3.04
CA PRO A 176 -1.15 -18.86 3.90
C PRO A 176 0.20 -18.70 4.60
N VAL A 177 1.24 -18.26 3.87
CA VAL A 177 2.59 -18.01 4.42
C VAL A 177 2.55 -16.89 5.45
N ALA A 178 1.89 -15.76 5.14
CA ALA A 178 1.67 -14.69 6.11
C ALA A 178 0.96 -15.17 7.38
N THR A 179 0.02 -16.10 7.25
CA THR A 179 -0.72 -16.68 8.38
C THR A 179 0.16 -17.58 9.24
N GLU A 180 1.00 -18.41 8.62
CA GLU A 180 1.97 -19.28 9.30
C GLU A 180 2.96 -18.46 10.12
N TYR A 181 3.57 -17.44 9.51
CA TYR A 181 4.54 -16.56 10.15
C TYR A 181 3.92 -15.47 11.03
N LYS A 182 2.57 -15.38 11.07
CA LYS A 182 1.82 -14.38 11.83
C LYS A 182 2.17 -12.93 11.46
N VAL A 183 2.42 -12.69 10.17
CA VAL A 183 2.73 -11.37 9.62
C VAL A 183 1.47 -10.79 8.98
N ARG A 184 1.04 -9.62 9.44
CA ARG A 184 -0.14 -8.94 8.90
C ARG A 184 0.15 -8.33 7.53
N MET A 185 -0.58 -8.77 6.51
CA MET A 185 -0.49 -8.23 5.15
C MET A 185 -1.54 -7.12 4.95
N ALA A 186 -1.09 -5.90 4.68
CA ALA A 186 -1.93 -4.71 4.54
C ALA A 186 -1.89 -4.14 3.10
N CYS A 187 -2.90 -4.47 2.29
CA CYS A 187 -2.98 -4.01 0.90
C CYS A 187 -3.49 -2.56 0.80
N HIS A 188 -2.75 -1.69 0.11
CA HIS A 188 -3.15 -0.32 -0.19
C HIS A 188 -4.03 -0.27 -1.43
N PRO A 189 -5.06 0.59 -1.47
CA PRO A 189 -5.90 0.75 -2.65
C PRO A 189 -5.12 1.27 -3.84
N CYS A 190 -5.66 0.98 -5.01
CA CYS A 190 -5.21 1.62 -6.22
C CYS A 190 -5.55 3.12 -6.18
N ASP A 191 -4.53 3.96 -6.37
CA ASP A 191 -4.61 5.41 -6.24
C ASP A 191 -4.36 6.06 -7.62
N PRO A 192 -5.24 6.90 -8.17
CA PRO A 192 -6.56 7.24 -7.67
C PRO A 192 -7.61 6.18 -8.05
N TRP A 193 -8.87 6.33 -7.61
CA TRP A 193 -9.99 5.66 -8.30
C TRP A 193 -10.03 6.11 -9.77
N LEU A 194 -10.14 5.13 -10.68
CA LEU A 194 -10.23 5.36 -12.12
C LEU A 194 -11.53 4.73 -12.68
N PRO A 195 -12.15 5.35 -13.70
CA PRO A 195 -13.27 4.73 -14.38
C PRO A 195 -12.83 3.43 -15.09
N PRO A 196 -13.71 2.43 -15.21
CA PRO A 196 -13.45 1.22 -16.00
C PRO A 196 -12.98 1.57 -17.42
N GLY A 197 -11.97 0.85 -17.90
CA GLY A 197 -11.37 1.02 -19.22
C GLY A 197 -10.40 2.20 -19.35
N PHE A 198 -10.06 2.90 -18.26
CA PHE A 198 -9.05 3.98 -18.32
C PHE A 198 -7.71 3.42 -18.81
N LEU A 199 -7.20 3.97 -19.93
CA LEU A 199 -6.03 3.43 -20.67
C LEU A 199 -6.14 1.93 -21.02
N GLY A 200 -7.36 1.44 -21.22
CA GLY A 200 -7.63 0.02 -21.48
C GLY A 200 -7.52 -0.88 -20.25
N VAL A 201 -7.59 -0.33 -19.03
CA VAL A 201 -7.37 -1.05 -17.77
C VAL A 201 -8.53 -0.86 -16.79
N ASP A 202 -9.01 -1.96 -16.20
CA ASP A 202 -10.06 -1.97 -15.16
C ASP A 202 -9.48 -2.18 -13.74
N ARG A 203 -9.23 -1.09 -13.01
CA ARG A 203 -8.70 -1.15 -11.63
C ARG A 203 -9.75 -1.62 -10.62
N VAL A 204 -9.62 -2.86 -10.15
CA VAL A 204 -10.62 -3.47 -9.24
C VAL A 204 -10.42 -3.15 -7.77
N LEU A 205 -9.26 -2.62 -7.38
CA LEU A 205 -8.89 -2.28 -6.00
C LEU A 205 -8.92 -0.76 -5.73
N GLY A 206 -9.62 0.02 -6.55
CA GLY A 206 -9.71 1.48 -6.42
C GLY A 206 -10.78 2.00 -5.44
N GLY A 207 -11.58 1.13 -4.83
CA GLY A 207 -12.68 1.56 -3.96
C GLY A 207 -13.17 0.48 -3.00
N ALA A 208 -14.15 0.85 -2.17
CA ALA A 208 -14.61 0.02 -1.06
C ALA A 208 -15.14 -1.36 -1.48
N GLU A 209 -15.94 -1.45 -2.54
CA GLU A 209 -16.51 -2.73 -3.00
C GLU A 209 -15.43 -3.71 -3.46
N GLY A 210 -14.39 -3.21 -4.12
CA GLY A 210 -13.20 -4.00 -4.45
C GLY A 210 -12.54 -4.56 -3.19
N PHE A 211 -12.33 -3.71 -2.18
CA PHE A 211 -11.74 -4.12 -0.92
C PHE A 211 -12.61 -5.10 -0.12
N LYS A 212 -13.94 -4.97 -0.20
CA LYS A 212 -14.87 -5.93 0.40
C LYS A 212 -14.72 -7.31 -0.21
N ARG A 213 -14.66 -7.40 -1.54
CA ARG A 213 -14.38 -8.68 -2.23
C ARG A 213 -12.99 -9.20 -1.88
N PHE A 214 -11.98 -8.34 -1.91
CA PHE A 214 -10.58 -8.68 -1.67
C PHE A 214 -10.35 -9.42 -0.35
N VAL A 215 -10.86 -8.91 0.76
CA VAL A 215 -10.65 -9.53 2.09
C VAL A 215 -11.33 -10.90 2.26
N GLU A 216 -12.29 -11.22 1.38
CA GLU A 216 -13.04 -12.49 1.37
C GLU A 216 -12.41 -13.56 0.46
N ILE A 217 -11.47 -13.21 -0.42
CA ILE A 217 -10.82 -14.18 -1.34
C ILE A 217 -10.02 -15.23 -0.58
N CYS A 218 -9.19 -14.80 0.38
CA CYS A 218 -8.44 -15.68 1.27
C CYS A 218 -8.65 -15.23 2.73
N PRO A 219 -9.75 -15.63 3.38
CA PRO A 219 -10.07 -15.18 4.72
C PRO A 219 -9.00 -15.60 5.74
N SER A 220 -8.30 -14.63 6.33
CA SER A 220 -7.30 -14.86 7.39
C SER A 220 -7.26 -13.67 8.35
N PRO A 221 -6.94 -13.87 9.65
CA PRO A 221 -6.66 -12.77 10.59
C PRO A 221 -5.38 -12.00 10.24
N TYR A 222 -4.55 -12.50 9.32
CA TYR A 222 -3.34 -11.85 8.81
C TYR A 222 -3.51 -11.29 7.40
N HIS A 223 -4.73 -11.32 6.87
CA HIS A 223 -5.08 -10.72 5.58
C HIS A 223 -6.05 -9.55 5.80
N GLY A 224 -5.57 -8.34 5.52
CA GLY A 224 -6.29 -7.11 5.75
C GLY A 224 -5.84 -6.00 4.81
N VAL A 225 -6.19 -4.78 5.19
CA VAL A 225 -6.09 -3.59 4.35
C VAL A 225 -5.24 -2.52 5.01
N ASN A 226 -4.52 -1.79 4.15
CA ASN A 226 -4.09 -0.44 4.43
C ASN A 226 -5.20 0.51 3.97
N LEU A 227 -6.07 0.89 4.90
CA LEU A 227 -7.24 1.70 4.60
C LEU A 227 -6.82 3.16 4.37
N CYS A 228 -6.66 3.55 3.11
CA CYS A 228 -6.36 4.92 2.76
C CYS A 228 -7.62 5.77 2.67
N LEU A 229 -7.82 6.69 3.62
CA LEU A 229 -9.04 7.49 3.69
C LEU A 229 -9.21 8.43 2.49
N GLY A 230 -8.11 8.95 1.94
CA GLY A 230 -8.16 9.77 0.74
C GLY A 230 -8.56 8.99 -0.51
N CYS A 231 -8.06 7.75 -0.68
CA CYS A 231 -8.54 6.85 -1.75
C CYS A 231 -10.00 6.46 -1.59
N MET A 232 -10.44 6.19 -0.36
CA MET A 232 -11.85 5.89 -0.12
C MET A 232 -12.72 7.12 -0.43
N ALA A 233 -12.25 8.33 -0.08
CA ALA A 233 -12.94 9.57 -0.36
C ALA A 233 -13.04 9.90 -1.86
N GLU A 234 -11.96 9.78 -2.62
CA GLU A 234 -11.99 10.03 -4.08
C GLU A 234 -12.83 8.97 -4.83
N SER A 235 -12.99 7.76 -4.29
CA SER A 235 -13.78 6.70 -4.93
C SER A 235 -15.29 6.83 -4.68
N SER A 236 -15.67 7.69 -3.72
CA SER A 236 -17.02 7.82 -3.17
C SER A 236 -17.77 9.01 -3.78
N GLU A 237 -19.09 8.89 -3.88
CA GLU A 237 -19.97 9.99 -4.30
C GLU A 237 -20.34 10.90 -3.10
N ASP A 238 -20.50 10.32 -1.90
CA ASP A 238 -20.73 11.03 -0.65
C ASP A 238 -19.72 10.64 0.44
N PRO A 239 -18.46 11.11 0.34
CA PRO A 239 -17.38 10.65 1.22
C PRO A 239 -17.63 10.97 2.70
N ARG A 240 -18.42 12.00 3.00
CA ARG A 240 -18.72 12.39 4.39
C ARG A 240 -19.55 11.34 5.11
N ASN A 241 -20.42 10.63 4.40
CA ASN A 241 -21.29 9.60 4.96
C ASN A 241 -20.75 8.19 4.67
N GLU A 242 -20.16 7.95 3.50
CA GLU A 242 -19.70 6.62 3.09
C GLU A 242 -18.37 6.21 3.75
N VAL A 243 -17.38 7.11 3.87
CA VAL A 243 -16.07 6.76 4.46
C VAL A 243 -16.18 6.29 5.92
N PRO A 244 -16.99 6.91 6.80
CA PRO A 244 -17.25 6.38 8.13
C PRO A 244 -17.84 4.96 8.13
N GLU A 245 -18.75 4.65 7.20
CA GLU A 245 -19.33 3.30 7.06
C GLU A 245 -18.30 2.28 6.57
N ILE A 246 -17.41 2.69 5.65
CA ILE A 246 -16.29 1.88 5.19
C ILE A 246 -15.35 1.54 6.36
N ILE A 247 -15.01 2.55 7.19
CA ILE A 247 -14.20 2.35 8.40
C ILE A 247 -14.89 1.37 9.35
N ARG A 248 -16.19 1.52 9.61
CA ARG A 248 -16.96 0.59 10.46
C ARG A 248 -16.94 -0.83 9.91
N TYR A 249 -17.20 -1.00 8.61
CA TYR A 249 -17.24 -2.31 7.95
C TYR A 249 -15.94 -3.10 8.14
N PHE A 250 -14.79 -2.49 7.84
CA PHE A 250 -13.48 -3.15 7.96
C PHE A 250 -13.00 -3.21 9.41
N GLY A 251 -13.32 -2.21 10.23
CA GLY A 251 -12.96 -2.13 11.65
C GLY A 251 -13.63 -3.23 12.47
N GLU A 252 -14.94 -3.42 12.32
CA GLU A 252 -15.69 -4.49 13.01
C GLU A 252 -15.19 -5.90 12.64
N ARG A 253 -14.69 -6.05 11.41
CA ARG A 253 -14.08 -7.30 10.90
C ARG A 253 -12.60 -7.45 11.26
N LYS A 254 -12.01 -6.47 11.95
CA LYS A 254 -10.59 -6.42 12.32
C LYS A 254 -9.65 -6.55 11.11
N LYS A 255 -10.04 -5.92 9.99
CA LYS A 255 -9.29 -5.95 8.73
C LYS A 255 -8.41 -4.72 8.50
N ILE A 256 -8.52 -3.68 9.31
CA ILE A 256 -7.68 -2.48 9.19
C ILE A 256 -6.36 -2.73 9.92
N PHE A 257 -5.25 -2.88 9.18
CA PHE A 257 -3.92 -3.07 9.75
C PHE A 257 -3.05 -1.82 9.67
N LEU A 258 -3.35 -0.95 8.70
CA LEU A 258 -2.78 0.38 8.57
C LEU A 258 -3.88 1.32 8.09
N CYS A 259 -3.79 2.59 8.47
CA CYS A 259 -4.68 3.64 8.01
C CYS A 259 -3.85 4.81 7.51
N HIS A 260 -3.98 5.17 6.24
CA HIS A 260 -3.45 6.45 5.76
C HIS A 260 -4.50 7.53 6.02
N PHE A 261 -4.23 8.34 7.04
CA PHE A 261 -5.12 9.41 7.50
C PHE A 261 -4.89 10.71 6.72
N ARG A 262 -5.02 10.64 5.39
CA ARG A 262 -4.91 11.78 4.47
C ARG A 262 -6.30 12.27 4.05
N ASN A 263 -6.37 13.51 3.57
CA ASN A 263 -7.62 14.13 3.10
C ASN A 263 -7.45 14.71 1.70
N ILE A 264 -8.55 14.81 0.95
CA ILE A 264 -8.58 15.41 -0.38
C ILE A 264 -9.44 16.68 -0.38
N ILE A 265 -9.22 17.54 -1.38
CA ILE A 265 -10.11 18.63 -1.77
C ILE A 265 -10.64 18.31 -3.16
N GLY A 266 -11.96 18.26 -3.32
CA GLY A 266 -12.61 17.81 -4.56
C GLY A 266 -13.28 16.46 -4.34
N GLY A 267 -13.27 15.60 -5.36
CA GLY A 267 -13.88 14.28 -5.29
C GLY A 267 -13.49 13.40 -6.47
N LYS A 268 -14.35 12.42 -6.74
CA LYS A 268 -14.17 11.47 -7.85
C LYS A 268 -13.84 12.17 -9.15
N ASN A 269 -12.83 11.66 -9.85
CA ASN A 269 -12.28 12.18 -11.11
C ASN A 269 -11.54 13.53 -11.04
N LYS A 270 -11.67 14.30 -9.95
CA LYS A 270 -10.99 15.60 -9.82
C LYS A 270 -10.75 16.00 -8.37
N PHE A 271 -9.51 15.92 -7.92
CA PHE A 271 -9.13 16.29 -6.55
C PHE A 271 -7.68 16.77 -6.43
N GLN A 272 -7.38 17.36 -5.27
CA GLN A 272 -6.03 17.70 -4.83
C GLN A 272 -5.77 17.23 -3.39
N GLU A 273 -4.51 16.97 -3.05
CA GLU A 273 -4.06 16.57 -1.71
C GLU A 273 -2.64 17.05 -1.35
#